data_AF-A0A7K1GD01-F1
#
_entry.id   AF-A0A7K1GD01-F1
#
_cell.length_a   1.000
_cell.length_b   1.000
_cell.length_c   1.000
_cell.angle_alpha   90.00
_cell.angle_beta   90.00
_cell.angle_gamma   90.00
#
_symmetry.space_group_name_H-M   'P 1'
#
loop_
_entity.id
_entity.type
_entity.pdbx_description
1 polymer ?
#
loop_
_entity_poly.entity_id
_entity_poly.type
_entity_poly.pdbx_seq_one_letter_code
_entity_poly.pdbx_strand_id
1 'polypeptide(L)'
;MKLKFLLATLLFCCLSFGQSNEKITTIETVEILNNNSEEAIYYFQNNWKQLRIKAVKKGYIHSFQFLKTTYSDETPFHLMLITTYSDKAQYDKREAHFSELIKEKGALKLLNEKEPSEFRKSVFVVEGAQHLE
;
A
#
# COMPACT_ATOMS: atom_id res chain seq x y z
N MET A 1 -41.62 19.22 -30.09
CA MET A 1 -40.13 19.24 -30.10
C MET A 1 -39.50 19.17 -28.71
N LYS A 2 -39.98 19.91 -27.71
CA LYS A 2 -39.39 19.96 -26.36
C LYS A 2 -39.31 18.59 -25.64
N LEU A 3 -40.34 17.75 -25.78
CA LEU A 3 -40.35 16.41 -25.15
C LEU A 3 -39.36 15.43 -25.78
N LYS A 4 -39.12 15.51 -27.09
CA LYS A 4 -38.15 14.65 -27.80
C LYS A 4 -36.71 15.01 -27.43
N PHE A 5 -36.43 16.31 -27.25
CA PHE A 5 -35.15 16.77 -26.72
C PHE A 5 -34.94 16.33 -25.27
N LEU A 6 -35.97 16.44 -24.42
CA LEU A 6 -35.90 15.98 -23.03
C LEU A 6 -35.61 14.48 -22.91
N LEU A 7 -36.23 13.65 -23.77
CA LEU A 7 -35.99 12.21 -23.81
C LEU A 7 -34.55 11.88 -24.25
N ALA A 8 -34.01 12.62 -25.23
CA ALA A 8 -32.64 12.44 -25.72
C ALA A 8 -31.60 12.79 -24.64
N THR A 9 -31.85 13.84 -23.85
CA THR A 9 -30.95 14.22 -22.74
C THR A 9 -30.99 13.19 -21.60
N LEU A 10 -32.15 12.61 -21.30
CA LEU A 10 -32.27 11.56 -20.28
C LEU A 10 -31.53 10.27 -20.65
N LEU A 11 -31.58 9.87 -21.94
CA LEU A 11 -30.89 8.69 -22.46
C LEU A 11 -29.36 8.83 -22.42
N PHE A 12 -28.82 10.05 -22.56
CA PHE A 12 -27.38 10.29 -22.50
C PHE A 12 -26.81 10.21 -21.07
N CYS A 13 -27.62 10.50 -20.05
CA CYS A 13 -27.21 10.42 -18.64
C CYS A 13 -27.07 8.97 -18.11
N CYS A 14 -27.63 7.98 -18.81
CA CYS A 14 -27.57 6.57 -18.39
C CYS A 14 -26.25 5.86 -18.73
N LEU A 15 -25.36 6.47 -19.53
CA LEU A 15 -24.06 5.89 -19.89
C LEU A 15 -22.96 6.15 -18.84
N SER A 16 -23.27 6.88 -17.76
CA SER A 16 -22.28 7.35 -16.79
C SER A 16 -22.04 6.42 -15.60
N PHE A 17 -22.54 5.17 -15.62
CA PHE A 17 -22.38 4.24 -14.50
C PHE A 17 -21.34 3.16 -14.77
N GLY A 18 -20.26 3.21 -13.97
CA GLY A 18 -19.36 2.09 -13.72
C GLY A 18 -17.89 2.39 -13.98
N GLN A 19 -17.24 3.26 -13.20
CA GLN A 19 -15.79 3.16 -13.06
C GLN A 19 -15.51 1.85 -12.31
N SER A 20 -15.08 0.81 -13.01
CA SER A 20 -14.53 -0.38 -12.36
C SER A 20 -13.28 0.03 -11.61
N ASN A 21 -13.25 -0.18 -10.29
CA ASN A 21 -12.06 0.08 -9.51
C ASN A 21 -11.01 -1.00 -9.84
N GLU A 22 -10.06 -0.66 -10.71
CA GLU A 22 -8.97 -1.55 -11.11
C GLU A 22 -7.83 -1.57 -10.07
N LYS A 23 -7.92 -0.75 -9.03
CA LYS A 23 -6.89 -0.65 -8.00
C LYS A 23 -6.77 -1.96 -7.24
N ILE A 24 -5.53 -2.40 -7.08
CA ILE A 24 -5.16 -3.59 -6.33
C ILE A 24 -4.45 -3.15 -5.05
N THR A 25 -4.80 -3.75 -3.92
CA THR A 25 -4.21 -3.44 -2.62
C THR A 25 -3.43 -4.64 -2.10
N THR A 26 -2.27 -4.35 -1.52
CA THR A 26 -1.52 -5.26 -0.67
C THR A 26 -1.50 -4.73 0.74
N ILE A 27 -1.70 -5.62 1.71
CA ILE A 27 -1.65 -5.30 3.14
C ILE A 27 -0.66 -6.26 3.78
N GLU A 28 0.41 -5.73 4.37
CA GLU A 28 1.32 -6.48 5.22
C GLU A 28 1.12 -6.03 6.66
N THR A 29 0.87 -6.98 7.57
CA THR A 29 0.81 -6.71 9.01
C THR A 29 2.09 -7.17 9.68
N VAL A 30 2.54 -6.39 10.68
CA VAL A 30 3.83 -6.61 11.34
C VAL A 30 3.66 -6.58 12.84
N GLU A 31 4.17 -7.62 13.50
CA GLU A 31 4.38 -7.70 14.93
C GLU A 31 5.74 -7.08 15.29
N ILE A 32 5.75 -6.25 16.33
CA ILE A 32 6.97 -5.70 16.92
C ILE A 32 7.42 -6.68 18.00
N LEU A 33 8.68 -7.11 17.92
CA LEU A 33 9.24 -8.09 18.85
C LEU A 33 10.00 -7.40 19.99
N ASN A 34 10.05 -8.05 21.15
CA ASN A 34 10.96 -7.71 22.25
C ASN A 34 10.91 -6.25 22.71
N ASN A 35 9.73 -5.62 22.65
CA ASN A 35 9.52 -4.20 22.98
C ASN A 35 10.36 -3.21 22.13
N ASN A 36 10.88 -3.63 20.98
CA ASN A 36 11.72 -2.81 20.09
C ASN A 36 10.90 -1.89 19.17
N SER A 37 9.96 -1.14 19.77
CA SER A 37 9.04 -0.27 19.03
C SER A 37 9.77 0.86 18.30
N GLU A 38 10.81 1.43 18.92
CA GLU A 38 11.57 2.53 18.34
C GLU A 38 12.33 2.09 17.08
N GLU A 39 12.98 0.92 17.14
CA GLU A 39 13.70 0.33 16.01
C GLU A 39 12.74 0.02 14.86
N ALA A 40 11.60 -0.62 15.17
CA ALA A 40 10.61 -0.96 14.16
C ALA A 40 10.04 0.30 13.48
N ILE A 41 9.64 1.31 14.26
CA ILE A 41 9.10 2.56 13.72
C ILE A 41 10.16 3.28 12.87
N TYR A 42 11.39 3.39 13.37
CA TYR A 42 12.48 4.01 12.63
C TYR A 42 12.73 3.28 11.31
N TYR A 43 12.77 1.95 11.33
CA TYR A 43 12.97 1.12 10.15
C TYR A 43 11.89 1.36 9.08
N PHE A 44 10.60 1.31 9.45
CA PHE A 44 9.52 1.51 8.48
C PHE A 44 9.43 2.95 7.96
N GLN A 45 9.73 3.95 8.79
CA GLN A 45 9.74 5.36 8.37
C GLN A 45 10.90 5.70 7.43
N ASN A 46 12.08 5.14 7.69
CA ASN A 46 13.30 5.49 6.96
C ASN A 46 13.55 4.59 5.75
N ASN A 47 13.01 3.36 5.75
CA ASN A 47 13.19 2.42 4.65
C ASN A 47 11.92 2.26 3.83
N TRP A 48 10.89 1.63 4.39
CA TRP A 48 9.67 1.29 3.68
C TRP A 48 8.93 2.52 3.14
N LYS A 49 8.67 3.52 3.99
CA LYS A 49 7.95 4.75 3.61
C LYS A 49 8.72 5.54 2.55
N GLN A 50 10.04 5.62 2.65
CA GLN A 50 10.85 6.34 1.66
C GLN A 50 10.78 5.69 0.27
N LEU A 51 10.78 4.35 0.21
CA LEU A 51 10.59 3.62 -1.04
C LEU A 51 9.20 3.92 -1.64
N ARG A 52 8.14 3.94 -0.81
CA ARG A 52 6.78 4.20 -1.30
C ARG A 52 6.57 5.64 -1.75
N ILE A 53 7.19 6.62 -1.08
CA ILE A 53 7.21 8.02 -1.55
C ILE A 53 7.80 8.09 -2.97
N LYS A 54 8.91 7.39 -3.22
CA LYS A 54 9.50 7.33 -4.57
C LYS A 54 8.60 6.56 -5.55
N ALA A 55 8.01 5.46 -5.13
CA ALA A 55 7.11 4.66 -5.97
C ALA A 55 5.89 5.47 -6.44
N VAL A 56 5.29 6.30 -5.58
CA VAL A 56 4.23 7.24 -5.97
C VAL A 56 4.75 8.23 -7.01
N LYS A 57 5.91 8.85 -6.77
CA LYS A 57 6.51 9.81 -7.72
C LYS A 57 6.82 9.20 -9.09
N LYS A 58 7.18 7.92 -9.14
CA LYS A 58 7.44 7.18 -10.38
C LYS A 58 6.17 6.57 -11.02
N GLY A 59 5.00 6.72 -10.38
CA GLY A 59 3.74 6.15 -10.87
C GLY A 59 3.65 4.63 -10.73
N TYR A 60 4.52 3.99 -9.93
CA TYR A 60 4.52 2.54 -9.71
C TYR A 60 3.40 2.10 -8.77
N ILE A 61 2.95 2.98 -7.90
CA ILE A 61 1.83 2.76 -6.98
C ILE A 61 0.94 4.00 -6.97
N HIS A 62 -0.34 3.80 -6.69
CA HIS A 62 -1.30 4.88 -6.51
C HIS A 62 -1.14 5.56 -5.16
N SER A 63 -1.08 4.78 -4.08
CA SER A 63 -0.98 5.31 -2.71
C SER A 63 -0.38 4.29 -1.75
N PHE A 64 -0.08 4.74 -0.54
CA PHE A 64 0.36 3.87 0.55
C PHE A 64 -0.06 4.44 1.91
N GLN A 65 -0.24 3.57 2.90
CA GLN A 65 -0.55 3.95 4.27
C GLN A 65 0.31 3.15 5.26
N PHE A 66 0.70 3.83 6.34
CA PHE A 66 1.42 3.24 7.47
C PHE A 66 0.58 3.48 8.73
N LEU A 67 -0.06 2.43 9.24
CA LEU A 67 -0.94 2.50 10.39
C LEU A 67 -0.31 1.79 11.58
N LYS A 68 -0.49 2.35 12.77
CA LYS A 68 -0.17 1.71 14.04
C LYS A 68 -1.46 1.19 14.65
N THR A 69 -1.40 0.02 15.26
CA THR A 69 -2.50 -0.65 15.94
C THR A 69 -2.06 -1.08 17.33
N THR A 70 -3.03 -1.31 18.20
CA THR A 70 -2.78 -1.94 19.50
C THR A 70 -2.76 -3.45 19.30
N TYR A 71 -1.75 -4.12 19.85
CA TYR A 71 -1.68 -5.58 19.84
C TYR A 71 -2.83 -6.17 20.67
N SER A 72 -3.43 -7.24 20.16
CA SER A 72 -4.36 -8.09 20.90
C SER A 72 -4.25 -9.53 20.40
N ASP A 73 -4.82 -10.49 21.12
CA ASP A 73 -4.84 -11.89 20.65
C ASP A 73 -5.63 -12.07 19.34
N GLU A 74 -6.62 -11.22 19.10
CA GLU A 74 -7.40 -11.19 17.85
C GLU A 74 -6.67 -10.48 16.70
N THR A 75 -5.80 -9.52 17.05
CA THR A 75 -4.99 -8.74 16.10
C THR A 75 -3.51 -8.77 16.54
N PRO A 76 -2.79 -9.90 16.31
CA PRO A 76 -1.45 -10.12 16.86
C PRO A 76 -0.38 -9.36 16.06
N PHE A 77 -0.61 -8.08 15.77
CA PHE A 77 0.28 -7.20 15.05
C PHE A 77 0.13 -5.75 15.53
N HIS A 78 1.20 -4.97 15.36
CA HIS A 78 1.29 -3.58 15.82
C HIS A 78 1.25 -2.58 14.67
N LEU A 79 1.55 -3.02 13.46
CA LEU A 79 1.67 -2.16 12.29
C LEU A 79 0.92 -2.77 11.10
N MET A 80 0.32 -1.92 10.29
CA MET A 80 -0.22 -2.28 8.98
C MET A 80 0.42 -1.41 7.90
N LEU A 81 0.92 -2.08 6.87
CA LEU A 81 1.58 -1.49 5.71
C LEU A 81 0.68 -1.72 4.49
N ILE A 82 0.04 -0.66 4.01
CA ILE A 82 -0.90 -0.76 2.90
C ILE A 82 -0.25 -0.13 1.68
N THR A 83 -0.22 -0.85 0.56
CA THR A 83 0.23 -0.33 -0.74
C THR A 83 -0.85 -0.60 -1.78
N THR A 84 -1.33 0.47 -2.41
CA THR A 84 -2.37 0.41 -3.45
C THR A 84 -1.75 0.73 -4.80
N TYR A 85 -1.93 -0.17 -5.76
CA TYR A 85 -1.51 -0.05 -7.15
C TYR A 85 -2.67 0.49 -7.99
N SER A 86 -2.36 1.26 -9.03
CA SER A 86 -3.39 1.84 -9.90
C SER A 86 -4.17 0.78 -10.68
N ASP A 87 -3.49 -0.29 -11.07
CA ASP A 87 -4.02 -1.35 -11.94
C ASP A 87 -3.19 -2.66 -11.80
N LYS A 88 -3.63 -3.70 -12.51
CA LYS A 88 -2.96 -5.00 -12.56
C LYS A 88 -1.56 -4.93 -13.19
N ALA A 89 -1.32 -4.08 -14.18
CA ALA A 89 -0.02 -3.99 -14.82
C ALA A 89 1.05 -3.44 -13.86
N GLN A 90 0.69 -2.47 -13.01
CA GLN A 90 1.56 -1.97 -11.94
C GLN A 90 1.79 -3.03 -10.86
N TYR A 91 0.73 -3.75 -10.47
CA TYR A 91 0.81 -4.82 -9.47
C TYR A 91 1.71 -5.98 -9.91
N ASP A 92 1.60 -6.42 -11.17
CA ASP A 92 2.40 -7.52 -11.72
C ASP A 92 3.89 -7.13 -11.84
N LYS A 93 4.18 -5.84 -12.03
CA LYS A 93 5.55 -5.29 -12.10
C LYS A 93 6.13 -4.90 -10.73
N ARG A 94 5.40 -5.09 -9.63
CA ARG A 94 5.79 -4.59 -8.29
C ARG A 94 7.19 -5.01 -7.88
N GLU A 95 7.57 -6.27 -8.10
CA GLU A 95 8.87 -6.78 -7.70
C GLU A 95 10.00 -6.10 -8.49
N ALA A 96 9.84 -5.95 -9.80
CA ALA A 96 10.82 -5.26 -10.63
C ALA A 96 10.95 -3.78 -10.22
N HIS A 97 9.82 -3.09 -10.04
CA HIS A 97 9.78 -1.69 -9.60
C HIS A 97 10.44 -1.48 -8.24
N PHE A 98 10.10 -2.29 -7.23
CA PHE A 98 10.68 -2.16 -5.91
C PHE A 98 12.15 -2.62 -5.86
N SER A 99 12.55 -3.60 -6.67
CA SER A 99 13.96 -3.99 -6.82
C SER A 99 14.82 -2.83 -7.31
N GLU A 100 14.35 -2.10 -8.33
CA GLU A 100 15.02 -0.87 -8.82
C GLU A 100 15.12 0.18 -7.70
N LEU A 101 14.01 0.47 -7.01
CA LEU A 101 13.99 1.47 -5.95
C LEU A 101 14.91 1.12 -4.77
N ILE A 102 15.02 -0.17 -4.43
CA ILE A 102 15.92 -0.66 -3.38
C ILE A 102 17.38 -0.47 -3.82
N LYS A 103 17.72 -0.84 -5.06
CA LYS A 103 19.07 -0.60 -5.62
C LYS A 103 19.44 0.89 -5.61
N GLU A 104 18.51 1.77 -5.98
CA GLU A 104 18.70 3.22 -5.98
C GLU A 104 18.84 3.79 -4.55
N LYS A 105 18.11 3.22 -3.57
CA LYS A 105 18.16 3.67 -2.18
C LYS A 105 19.47 3.29 -1.49
N GLY A 106 20.04 2.13 -1.81
CA GLY A 106 21.23 1.60 -1.13
C GLY A 106 20.90 0.93 0.21
N ALA A 107 21.83 1.03 1.16
CA ALA A 107 21.77 0.30 2.43
C ALA A 107 20.53 0.64 3.28
N LEU A 108 20.12 -0.32 4.11
CA LEU A 108 19.07 -0.13 5.11
C LEU A 108 19.52 0.87 6.18
N LYS A 109 18.59 1.73 6.59
CA LYS A 109 18.78 2.61 7.74
C LYS A 109 18.22 1.92 8.99
N LEU A 110 19.10 1.56 9.91
CA LEU A 110 18.77 1.00 11.22
C LEU A 110 18.99 2.05 12.29
N LEU A 111 18.22 1.98 13.38
CA LEU A 111 18.37 2.90 14.51
C LEU A 111 19.64 2.59 15.32
N ASN A 112 20.00 1.31 15.38
CA ASN A 112 21.15 0.74 16.08
C ASN A 112 21.60 -0.54 15.34
N GLU A 113 22.44 -1.36 15.97
CA GLU A 113 23.01 -2.58 15.38
C GLU A 113 22.03 -3.77 15.31
N LYS A 114 20.79 -3.63 15.81
CA LYS A 114 19.80 -4.70 15.75
C LYS A 114 19.33 -4.90 14.31
N GLU A 115 19.33 -6.16 13.88
CA GLU A 115 18.83 -6.57 12.57
C GLU A 115 17.30 -6.61 12.56
N PRO A 116 16.64 -6.43 11.40
CA PRO A 116 15.18 -6.43 11.30
C PRO A 116 14.49 -7.63 11.93
N SER A 117 15.07 -8.82 11.86
CA SER A 117 14.51 -10.03 12.49
C SER A 117 14.44 -9.98 14.01
N GLU A 118 15.19 -9.09 14.67
CA GLU A 118 15.21 -8.96 16.13
C GLU A 118 14.09 -8.07 16.67
N PHE A 119 13.51 -7.22 15.82
CA PHE A 119 12.49 -6.25 16.21
C PHE A 119 11.19 -6.33 15.40
N ARG A 120 11.15 -7.08 14.30
CA ARG A 120 9.92 -7.26 13.53
C ARG A 120 9.70 -8.69 13.04
N LYS A 121 8.42 -9.03 12.89
CA LYS A 121 7.95 -10.24 12.22
C LYS A 121 6.73 -9.91 11.37
N SER A 122 6.73 -10.30 10.10
CA SER A 122 5.53 -10.22 9.27
C SER A 122 4.55 -11.31 9.70
N VAL A 123 3.29 -10.94 9.93
CA VAL A 123 2.26 -11.84 10.47
C VAL A 123 1.30 -12.28 9.37
N PHE A 124 0.69 -11.34 8.68
CA PHE A 124 -0.20 -11.60 7.55
C PHE A 124 0.21 -10.76 6.34
N VAL A 125 0.08 -11.36 5.16
CA VAL A 125 0.19 -10.66 3.88
C VAL A 125 -1.05 -10.96 3.06
N VAL A 126 -1.84 -9.93 2.82
CA VAL A 126 -2.96 -9.99 1.87
C VAL A 126 -2.46 -9.46 0.55
N GLU A 127 -2.46 -10.32 -0.47
CA GLU A 127 -2.06 -9.99 -1.83
C GLU A 127 -3.29 -9.86 -2.74
N GLY A 128 -3.22 -8.95 -3.72
CA GLY A 128 -4.18 -8.93 -4.83
C GLY A 128 -5.61 -8.51 -4.46
N ALA A 129 -5.85 -7.92 -3.29
CA ALA A 129 -7.21 -7.53 -2.89
C ALA A 129 -7.73 -6.39 -3.77
N GLN A 130 -8.99 -6.46 -4.21
CA GLN A 130 -9.64 -5.30 -4.83
C GLN A 130 -9.71 -4.17 -3.80
N HIS A 131 -9.29 -2.98 -4.21
CA HIS A 131 -9.41 -1.81 -3.36
C HIS A 131 -10.89 -1.45 -3.18
N LEU A 132 -11.31 -1.18 -1.95
CA LEU A 132 -12.64 -0.66 -1.64
C LEU A 132 -12.52 0.86 -1.53
N GLU A 133 -13.32 1.61 -2.32
CA GLU A 133 -13.38 3.09 -2.26
C GLU A 133 -14.31 3.58 -1.16
#